data_AF-A0AAY5EL25-F1
#
_entry.id   AF-A0AAY5EL25-F1
#
_cell.length_a   1.000
_cell.length_b   1.000
_cell.length_c   1.000
_cell.angle_alpha   90.00
_cell.angle_beta   90.00
_cell.angle_gamma   90.00
#
_symmetry.space_group_name_H-M   'P 1'
#
loop_
_entity.id
_entity.type
_entity.pdbx_description
1 polymer ?
#
loop_
_entity_poly.entity_id
_entity_poly.type
_entity_poly.pdbx_seq_one_letter_code
_entity_poly.pdbx_strand_id
1 'polypeptide(L)'
;MVKYFFSEADIKSSWDHVFSAFWQRYPNPFSTHVLTEDVVFRMVTVDQQLITRRLLTKTNRLPRWAERFFPSTLSRCAFILEDSIVDPVNKSFTTYTWNLNHTKLMSVKERCIFQESVAHPSWTQLQREAWISSDVFGFSRAIQEFGLARFKSNQVKAMRGLEYALTNLYGDVHQRPPRPAMRETKEAQKHLTPATAPQKPRQYV
;
A
#
# COMPACT_ATOMS: atom_id res chain seq x y z
N MET A 1 9.94 -5.29 -27.53
CA MET A 1 10.96 -4.50 -26.80
C MET A 1 10.36 -4.06 -25.47
N VAL A 2 11.10 -4.17 -24.36
CA VAL A 2 10.63 -3.84 -23.00
C VAL A 2 11.48 -2.70 -22.45
N LYS A 3 10.85 -1.72 -21.79
CA LYS A 3 11.55 -0.70 -21.01
C LYS A 3 11.60 -1.09 -19.54
N TYR A 4 12.81 -1.10 -19.02
CA TYR A 4 13.10 -1.38 -17.62
C TYR A 4 13.29 -0.08 -16.83
N PHE A 5 12.80 -0.07 -15.60
CA PHE A 5 13.01 0.98 -14.62
C PHE A 5 13.42 0.35 -13.30
N PHE A 6 14.36 1.00 -12.62
CA PHE A 6 14.81 0.64 -11.28
C PHE A 6 14.94 1.90 -10.43
N SER A 7 14.57 1.82 -9.16
CA SER A 7 14.81 2.86 -8.17
C SER A 7 14.88 2.28 -6.76
N GLU A 8 15.69 2.89 -5.92
CA GLU A 8 15.73 2.64 -4.48
C GLU A 8 15.34 3.91 -3.73
N ALA A 9 14.70 3.74 -2.58
CA ALA A 9 14.34 4.84 -1.68
C ALA A 9 14.28 4.34 -0.24
N ASP A 10 14.65 5.19 0.71
CA ASP A 10 14.45 4.93 2.13
C ASP A 10 13.16 5.58 2.63
N ILE A 11 12.37 4.79 3.36
CA ILE A 11 11.19 5.25 4.09
C ILE A 11 11.60 5.37 5.55
N LYS A 12 11.45 6.58 6.12
CA LYS A 12 11.84 6.91 7.49
C LYS A 12 10.83 6.38 8.52
N SER A 13 10.55 5.09 8.47
CA SER A 13 9.64 4.36 9.37
C SER A 13 10.05 2.89 9.40
N SER A 14 9.80 2.23 10.52
CA SER A 14 10.13 0.81 10.68
C SER A 14 9.36 -0.05 9.69
N TRP A 15 9.91 -1.23 9.39
CA TRP A 15 9.28 -2.17 8.46
C TRP A 15 7.87 -2.53 8.89
N ASP A 16 7.63 -2.74 10.19
CA ASP A 16 6.31 -3.06 10.74
C ASP A 16 5.28 -1.96 10.50
N HIS A 17 5.69 -0.69 10.63
CA HIS A 17 4.83 0.46 10.36
C HIS A 17 4.52 0.57 8.87
N VAL A 18 5.54 0.39 8.01
CA VAL A 18 5.38 0.45 6.55
C VAL A 18 4.45 -0.66 6.06
N PHE A 19 4.68 -1.89 6.51
CA PHE A 19 3.82 -3.05 6.22
C PHE A 19 2.37 -2.78 6.64
N SER A 20 2.15 -2.30 7.87
CA SER A 20 0.81 -2.03 8.40
C SER A 20 0.11 -0.91 7.62
N ALA A 21 0.83 0.17 7.31
CA ALA A 21 0.31 1.30 6.54
C ALA A 21 0.01 0.92 5.08
N PHE A 22 0.74 -0.02 4.49
CA PHE A 22 0.52 -0.44 3.10
C PHE A 22 -0.89 -0.96 2.86
N TRP A 23 -1.46 -1.70 3.81
CA TRP A 23 -2.83 -2.24 3.73
C TRP A 23 -3.91 -1.18 3.93
N GLN A 24 -3.55 -0.02 4.46
CA GLN A 24 -4.46 1.10 4.72
C GLN A 24 -4.13 2.33 3.86
N ARG A 25 -3.32 2.14 2.81
CA ARG A 25 -2.91 3.25 1.96
C ARG A 25 -4.05 3.83 1.15
N TYR A 26 -5.16 3.14 0.99
CA TYR A 26 -6.36 3.65 0.34
C TYR A 26 -7.55 3.69 1.32
N PRO A 27 -8.42 4.71 1.21
CA PRO A 27 -8.31 5.88 0.32
C PRO A 27 -7.24 6.89 0.80
N ASN A 28 -6.68 7.68 -0.12
CA ASN A 28 -5.81 8.82 0.22
C ASN A 28 -5.93 9.97 -0.81
N PRO A 29 -5.60 11.23 -0.44
CA PRO A 29 -5.73 12.40 -1.32
C PRO A 29 -4.89 12.36 -2.61
N PHE A 30 -3.82 11.57 -2.64
CA PHE A 30 -2.90 11.47 -3.78
C PHE A 30 -3.31 10.41 -4.80
N SER A 31 -4.27 9.56 -4.44
CA SER A 31 -4.68 8.38 -5.21
C SER A 31 -6.19 8.33 -5.48
N THR A 32 -6.82 9.48 -5.71
CA THR A 32 -8.25 9.62 -6.05
C THR A 32 -8.70 8.85 -7.31
N HIS A 33 -7.74 8.40 -8.11
CA HIS A 33 -8.00 7.57 -9.29
C HIS A 33 -8.25 6.10 -8.95
N VAL A 34 -7.95 5.64 -7.73
CA VAL A 34 -8.29 4.29 -7.25
C VAL A 34 -9.73 4.30 -6.75
N LEU A 35 -10.56 3.46 -7.35
CA LEU A 35 -12.01 3.41 -7.10
C LEU A 35 -12.37 2.29 -6.13
N THR A 36 -11.78 1.11 -6.31
CA THR A 36 -12.03 -0.06 -5.46
C THR A 36 -10.73 -0.78 -5.17
N GLU A 37 -10.70 -1.48 -4.04
CA GLU A 37 -9.63 -2.38 -3.62
C GLU A 37 -10.28 -3.57 -2.91
N ASP A 38 -10.06 -4.76 -3.45
CA ASP A 38 -10.71 -5.99 -3.00
C ASP A 38 -9.64 -7.06 -2.75
N VAL A 39 -9.69 -7.75 -1.60
CA VAL A 39 -8.86 -8.93 -1.35
C VAL A 39 -9.59 -10.13 -1.94
N VAL A 40 -9.03 -10.71 -3.01
CA VAL A 40 -9.64 -11.85 -3.71
C VAL A 40 -9.10 -13.19 -3.24
N PHE A 41 -7.92 -13.19 -2.61
CA PHE A 41 -7.31 -14.39 -2.02
C PHE A 41 -6.36 -13.99 -0.89
N ARG A 42 -6.34 -14.78 0.18
CA ARG A 42 -5.38 -14.63 1.27
C ARG A 42 -5.16 -15.96 1.97
N MET A 43 -3.90 -16.29 2.25
CA MET A 43 -3.54 -17.46 3.05
C MET A 43 -2.25 -17.21 3.83
N VAL A 44 -2.09 -17.93 4.93
CA VAL A 44 -0.81 -18.07 5.62
C VAL A 44 -0.23 -19.43 5.23
N THR A 45 1.01 -19.45 4.75
CA THR A 45 1.71 -20.68 4.36
C THR A 45 2.21 -21.45 5.58
N VAL A 46 2.62 -22.70 5.37
CA VAL A 46 3.28 -23.52 6.40
C VAL A 46 4.56 -22.83 6.92
N ASP A 47 5.25 -22.11 6.04
CA ASP A 47 6.46 -21.33 6.35
C ASP A 47 6.14 -19.97 7.03
N GLN A 48 4.92 -19.77 7.52
CA GLN A 48 4.46 -18.56 8.21
C GLN A 48 4.50 -17.27 7.36
N GLN A 49 4.44 -17.40 6.03
CA GLN A 49 4.35 -16.25 5.14
C GLN A 49 2.90 -15.92 4.82
N LEU A 50 2.54 -14.64 4.79
CA LEU A 50 1.22 -14.18 4.38
C LEU A 50 1.24 -13.92 2.87
N ILE A 51 0.50 -14.73 2.12
CA ILE A 51 0.26 -14.53 0.69
C ILE A 51 -1.11 -13.88 0.52
N THR A 52 -1.16 -12.77 -0.22
CA THR A 52 -2.40 -12.07 -0.53
C THR A 52 -2.44 -11.71 -2.01
N ARG A 53 -3.62 -11.83 -2.61
CA ARG A 53 -3.94 -11.24 -3.92
C ARG A 53 -5.04 -10.21 -3.76
N ARG A 54 -4.82 -9.04 -4.33
CA ARG A 54 -5.78 -7.94 -4.39
C ARG A 54 -6.11 -7.57 -5.82
N LEU A 55 -7.36 -7.16 -6.03
CA LEU A 55 -7.84 -6.56 -7.26
C LEU A 55 -8.16 -5.09 -6.99
N LEU A 56 -7.57 -4.20 -7.78
CA LEU A 56 -7.82 -2.77 -7.70
C LEU A 56 -8.44 -2.28 -9.00
N THR A 57 -9.47 -1.46 -8.89
CA THR A 57 -10.05 -0.75 -10.04
C THR A 57 -9.58 0.68 -10.02
N LYS A 58 -9.02 1.16 -11.13
CA LYS A 58 -8.53 2.54 -11.26
C LYS A 58 -9.11 3.22 -12.49
N THR A 59 -9.34 4.53 -12.41
CA THR A 59 -9.65 5.32 -13.61
C THR A 59 -8.42 5.39 -14.51
N ASN A 60 -8.61 5.07 -15.79
CA ASN A 60 -7.57 5.11 -16.80
C ASN A 60 -7.90 6.18 -17.83
N ARG A 61 -7.32 7.37 -17.65
CA ARG A 61 -7.34 8.40 -18.69
C ARG A 61 -6.30 8.04 -19.75
N LEU A 62 -6.75 7.92 -20.99
CA LEU A 62 -5.87 7.75 -22.13
C LEU A 62 -5.14 9.07 -22.42
N PRO A 63 -3.91 9.03 -22.96
CA PRO A 63 -3.33 10.21 -23.58
C PRO A 63 -4.25 10.74 -24.69
N ARG A 64 -4.30 12.07 -24.87
CA ARG A 64 -5.13 12.71 -25.92
C ARG A 64 -4.84 12.18 -27.33
N TRP A 65 -3.59 11.83 -27.63
CA TRP A 65 -3.24 11.23 -28.93
C TRP A 65 -3.88 9.85 -29.07
N ALA A 66 -3.90 9.06 -28.00
CA ALA A 66 -4.43 7.70 -27.97
C ALA A 66 -5.97 7.70 -28.10
N GLU A 67 -6.66 8.68 -27.52
CA GLU A 67 -8.12 8.83 -27.65
C GLU A 67 -8.60 8.92 -29.11
N ARG A 68 -7.74 9.35 -30.05
CA ARG A 68 -8.07 9.41 -31.48
C ARG A 68 -7.94 8.07 -32.21
N PHE A 69 -7.11 7.17 -31.69
CA PHE A 69 -6.83 5.88 -32.32
C PHE A 69 -7.57 4.72 -31.65
N PHE A 70 -7.96 4.87 -30.38
CA PHE A 70 -8.66 3.82 -29.64
C PHE A 70 -10.17 4.07 -29.60
N PRO A 71 -10.99 3.01 -29.73
CA PRO A 71 -12.43 3.13 -29.65
C PRO A 71 -12.90 3.80 -28.35
N SER A 72 -13.94 4.62 -28.44
CA SER A 72 -14.63 5.20 -27.28
C SER A 72 -15.24 4.15 -26.34
N THR A 73 -15.41 2.92 -26.83
CA THR A 73 -15.87 1.74 -26.09
C THR A 73 -14.79 1.10 -25.21
N LEU A 74 -13.52 1.51 -25.33
CA LEU A 74 -12.47 1.02 -24.47
C LEU A 74 -12.77 1.41 -23.01
N SER A 75 -12.80 0.42 -22.12
CA SER A 75 -13.12 0.64 -20.71
C SER A 75 -12.23 1.72 -20.10
N ARG A 76 -12.86 2.75 -19.52
CA ARG A 76 -12.17 3.82 -18.78
C ARG A 76 -11.64 3.36 -17.43
N CYS A 77 -11.86 2.10 -17.07
CA CYS A 77 -11.29 1.48 -15.88
C CYS A 77 -10.11 0.59 -16.27
N ALA A 78 -9.02 0.69 -15.49
CA ALA A 78 -7.93 -0.28 -15.48
C ALA A 78 -8.11 -1.20 -14.28
N PHE A 79 -8.05 -2.51 -14.53
CA PHE A 79 -8.02 -3.52 -13.49
C PHE A 79 -6.58 -3.89 -13.21
N ILE A 80 -6.17 -3.76 -11.95
CA ILE A 80 -4.81 -4.00 -11.50
C ILE A 80 -4.85 -5.14 -10.51
N LEU A 81 -4.06 -6.18 -10.77
CA LEU A 81 -3.87 -7.28 -9.85
C LEU A 81 -2.58 -7.04 -9.08
N GLU A 82 -2.65 -7.17 -7.77
CA GLU A 82 -1.51 -7.08 -6.87
C GLU A 82 -1.38 -8.37 -6.07
N ASP A 83 -0.29 -9.09 -6.30
CA ASP A 83 0.14 -10.19 -5.45
C ASP A 83 1.14 -9.68 -4.43
N SER A 84 1.11 -10.23 -3.23
CA SER A 84 2.06 -9.88 -2.19
C SER A 84 2.41 -11.06 -1.32
N ILE A 85 3.66 -11.08 -0.87
CA ILE A 85 4.21 -12.06 0.08
C ILE A 85 4.83 -11.28 1.22
N VAL A 86 4.43 -11.59 2.44
CA VAL A 86 4.98 -11.01 3.66
C VAL A 86 5.67 -12.14 4.42
N ASP A 87 6.94 -11.95 4.72
CA ASP A 87 7.73 -12.81 5.58
C ASP A 87 8.05 -12.03 6.86
N PRO A 88 7.33 -12.31 7.97
CA PRO A 88 7.53 -11.61 9.24
C PRO A 88 8.84 -12.01 9.93
N VAL A 89 9.40 -13.19 9.64
CA VAL A 89 10.66 -13.66 10.24
C VAL A 89 11.83 -12.88 9.63
N ASN A 90 11.86 -12.78 8.31
CA ASN A 90 12.90 -12.07 7.57
C ASN A 90 12.62 -10.57 7.41
N LYS A 91 11.50 -10.06 7.95
CA LYS A 91 11.01 -8.67 7.76
C LYS A 91 11.11 -8.24 6.29
N SER A 92 10.57 -9.08 5.41
CA SER A 92 10.55 -8.83 3.98
C SER A 92 9.12 -8.78 3.51
N PHE A 93 8.79 -7.72 2.76
CA PHE A 93 7.48 -7.57 2.16
C PHE A 93 7.65 -7.29 0.67
N THR A 94 7.18 -8.21 -0.16
CA THR A 94 7.32 -8.13 -1.61
C THR A 94 5.96 -8.04 -2.27
N THR A 95 5.81 -7.14 -3.24
CA THR A 95 4.58 -6.97 -4.01
C THR A 95 4.87 -7.04 -5.49
N TYR A 96 3.98 -7.67 -6.24
CA TYR A 96 3.96 -7.77 -7.69
C TYR A 96 2.65 -7.20 -8.20
N THR A 97 2.72 -6.17 -9.03
CA THR A 97 1.53 -5.47 -9.52
C THR A 97 1.52 -5.44 -11.04
N TRP A 98 0.39 -5.75 -11.67
CA TRP A 98 0.24 -5.64 -13.12
C TRP A 98 -1.20 -5.32 -13.56
N ASN A 99 -1.35 -4.73 -14.74
CA ASN A 99 -2.66 -4.50 -15.33
C ASN A 99 -3.20 -5.75 -16.04
N LEU A 100 -4.47 -6.09 -15.80
CA LEU A 100 -5.17 -7.22 -16.42
C LEU A 100 -5.75 -6.87 -17.79
N ASN A 101 -6.27 -5.65 -17.93
CA ASN A 101 -6.81 -5.15 -19.19
C ASN A 101 -5.90 -4.10 -19.82
N HIS A 102 -6.17 -3.74 -21.07
CA HIS A 102 -5.39 -2.79 -21.89
C HIS A 102 -3.94 -3.22 -22.17
N THR A 103 -3.61 -4.51 -21.98
CA THR A 103 -2.25 -5.05 -22.14
C THR A 103 -1.68 -4.90 -23.56
N LYS A 104 -2.52 -5.03 -24.59
CA LYS A 104 -2.13 -4.75 -25.99
C LYS A 104 -1.60 -3.33 -26.18
N LEU A 105 -2.23 -2.36 -25.52
CA LEU A 105 -1.79 -0.96 -25.56
C LEU A 105 -0.51 -0.81 -24.76
N MET A 106 -0.57 -1.17 -23.48
CA MET A 106 0.56 -1.07 -22.57
C MET A 106 0.42 -2.07 -21.43
N SER A 107 1.42 -2.92 -21.26
CA SER A 107 1.56 -3.77 -20.09
C SER A 107 2.62 -3.19 -19.17
N VAL A 108 2.23 -2.92 -17.92
CA VAL A 108 3.11 -2.48 -16.84
C VAL A 108 3.13 -3.57 -15.79
N LYS A 109 4.31 -4.10 -15.51
CA LYS A 109 4.56 -4.99 -14.37
C LYS A 109 5.48 -4.27 -13.42
N GLU A 110 5.14 -4.23 -12.15
CA GLU A 110 5.93 -3.59 -11.09
C GLU A 110 6.24 -4.63 -10.01
N ARG A 111 7.48 -4.62 -9.54
CA ARG A 111 7.91 -5.34 -8.33
C ARG A 111 8.41 -4.32 -7.32
N CYS A 112 7.91 -4.40 -6.09
CA CYS A 112 8.45 -3.64 -4.96
C CYS A 112 8.88 -4.61 -3.87
N ILE A 113 10.05 -4.38 -3.28
CA ILE A 113 10.59 -5.12 -2.15
C ILE A 113 10.83 -4.12 -1.03
N PHE A 114 10.18 -4.33 0.10
CA PHE A 114 10.33 -3.55 1.32
C PHE A 114 11.07 -4.40 2.35
N GLN A 115 12.21 -3.92 2.81
CA GLN A 115 13.08 -4.61 3.76
C GLN A 115 13.58 -3.64 4.81
N GLU A 116 13.93 -4.15 5.99
CA GLU A 116 14.60 -3.35 7.01
C GLU A 116 15.95 -2.84 6.46
N SER A 117 16.23 -1.55 6.63
CA SER A 117 17.46 -0.95 6.11
C SER A 117 18.66 -1.41 6.95
N VAL A 118 19.68 -1.96 6.28
CA VAL A 118 20.93 -2.40 6.92
C VAL A 118 21.69 -1.20 7.52
N ALA A 119 21.63 -0.03 6.87
CA ALA A 119 22.31 1.17 7.34
C ALA A 119 21.55 1.84 8.51
N HIS A 120 20.22 1.76 8.49
CA HIS A 120 19.34 2.41 9.46
C HIS A 120 18.21 1.46 9.89
N PRO A 121 18.39 0.65 10.96
CA PRO A 121 17.42 -0.37 11.36
C PRO A 121 16.01 0.15 11.70
N SER A 122 15.85 1.46 11.92
CA SER A 122 14.54 2.09 12.14
C SER A 122 13.84 2.51 10.85
N TRP A 123 14.48 2.32 9.69
CA TRP A 123 13.98 2.70 8.37
C TRP A 123 13.73 1.46 7.52
N THR A 124 12.89 1.63 6.50
CA THR A 124 12.58 0.59 5.52
C THR A 124 13.18 0.98 4.18
N GLN A 125 14.04 0.13 3.63
CA GLN A 125 14.53 0.27 2.28
C GLN A 125 13.47 -0.27 1.32
N LEU A 126 13.16 0.52 0.29
CA LEU A 126 12.27 0.14 -0.81
C LEU A 126 13.08 0.02 -2.09
N GLN A 127 13.14 -1.19 -2.64
CA GLN A 127 13.60 -1.43 -4.00
C GLN A 127 12.39 -1.58 -4.92
N ARG A 128 12.38 -0.85 -6.03
CA ARG A 128 11.29 -0.86 -7.00
C ARG A 128 11.83 -1.10 -8.40
N GLU A 129 11.17 -2.01 -9.10
CA GLU A 129 11.43 -2.35 -10.48
C GLU A 129 10.14 -2.28 -11.29
N ALA A 130 10.26 -1.89 -12.55
CA ALA A 130 9.14 -1.97 -13.47
C ALA A 130 9.56 -2.37 -14.89
N TRP A 131 8.69 -3.12 -15.54
CA TRP A 131 8.79 -3.55 -16.93
C TRP A 131 7.59 -3.02 -17.70
N ILE A 132 7.86 -2.17 -18.67
CA ILE A 132 6.84 -1.48 -19.47
C ILE A 132 6.99 -1.96 -20.91
N SER A 133 5.92 -2.51 -21.47
CA SER A 133 5.89 -3.07 -22.82
C SER A 133 4.61 -2.64 -23.54
N SER A 134 4.65 -2.71 -24.87
CA SER A 134 3.53 -2.36 -25.75
C SER A 134 3.61 -3.19 -27.00
N ASP A 135 2.47 -3.76 -27.41
CA ASP A 135 2.35 -4.59 -28.60
C ASP A 135 1.81 -3.80 -29.81
N VAL A 136 1.71 -2.47 -29.69
CA VAL A 136 1.25 -1.60 -30.77
C VAL A 136 2.39 -1.40 -31.79
N PHE A 137 2.22 -2.01 -32.96
CA PHE A 137 3.16 -1.87 -34.07
C PHE A 137 3.33 -0.41 -34.50
N GLY A 138 4.56 0.00 -34.81
CA GLY A 138 4.89 1.38 -35.25
C GLY A 138 4.93 2.44 -34.14
N PHE A 139 4.23 2.26 -33.02
CA PHE A 139 4.15 3.24 -31.91
C PHE A 139 4.70 2.75 -30.57
N SER A 140 5.19 1.52 -30.50
CA SER A 140 5.64 0.87 -29.25
C SER A 140 6.62 1.73 -28.44
N ARG A 141 7.62 2.35 -29.09
CA ARG A 141 8.59 3.22 -28.42
C ARG A 141 7.96 4.46 -27.78
N ALA A 142 7.08 5.17 -28.51
CA ALA A 142 6.41 6.36 -28.00
C ALA A 142 5.50 6.03 -26.81
N ILE A 143 4.78 4.90 -26.89
CA ILE A 143 3.93 4.40 -25.80
C ILE A 143 4.77 4.04 -24.57
N GLN A 144 5.92 3.40 -24.76
CA GLN A 144 6.81 3.04 -23.67
C GLN A 144 7.40 4.26 -22.96
N GLU A 145 7.82 5.31 -23.70
CA GLU A 145 8.30 6.55 -23.07
C GLU A 145 7.18 7.24 -22.30
N PHE A 146 5.97 7.31 -22.87
CA PHE A 146 4.80 7.81 -22.16
C PHE A 146 4.51 7.00 -20.89
N GLY A 147 4.54 5.67 -21.01
CA GLY A 147 4.33 4.74 -19.91
C GLY A 147 5.33 4.95 -18.78
N LEU A 148 6.62 5.09 -19.12
CA LEU A 148 7.69 5.34 -18.16
C LEU A 148 7.53 6.69 -17.46
N ALA A 149 7.22 7.75 -18.20
CA ALA A 149 6.98 9.07 -17.62
C ALA A 149 5.78 9.05 -16.65
N ARG A 150 4.67 8.39 -17.05
CA ARG A 150 3.49 8.20 -16.20
C ARG A 150 3.81 7.35 -14.97
N PHE A 151 4.58 6.29 -15.12
CA PHE A 151 5.01 5.43 -14.02
C PHE A 151 5.79 6.21 -12.97
N LYS A 152 6.80 6.99 -13.38
CA LYS A 152 7.58 7.85 -12.47
C LYS A 152 6.70 8.83 -11.69
N SER A 153 5.72 9.47 -12.35
CA SER A 153 4.76 10.36 -11.68
C SER A 153 3.86 9.61 -10.67
N ASN A 154 3.42 8.41 -11.03
CA ASN A 154 2.57 7.58 -10.17
C ASN A 154 3.33 7.08 -8.94
N GLN A 155 4.62 6.73 -9.08
CA GLN A 155 5.47 6.34 -7.96
C GLN A 155 5.51 7.42 -6.88
N VAL A 156 5.69 8.69 -7.26
CA VAL A 156 5.71 9.80 -6.30
C VAL A 156 4.37 9.90 -5.54
N LYS A 157 3.24 9.72 -6.23
CA LYS A 157 1.91 9.72 -5.59
C LYS A 157 1.71 8.51 -4.68
N ALA A 158 2.20 7.35 -5.07
CA ALA A 158 2.14 6.13 -4.26
C ALA A 158 2.92 6.30 -2.96
N MET A 159 4.12 6.88 -3.02
CA MET A 159 4.92 7.19 -1.82
C MET A 159 4.21 8.18 -0.90
N ARG A 160 3.67 9.29 -1.43
CA ARG A 160 2.89 10.25 -0.62
C ARG A 160 1.65 9.63 0.00
N GLY A 161 0.97 8.73 -0.72
CA GLY A 161 -0.17 7.99 -0.20
C GLY A 161 0.19 7.05 0.95
N LEU A 162 1.36 6.41 0.87
CA LEU A 162 1.89 5.56 1.94
C LEU A 162 2.32 6.40 3.16
N GLU A 163 3.02 7.51 2.95
CA GLU A 163 3.39 8.47 4.02
C GLU A 163 2.15 9.05 4.73
N TYR A 164 1.08 9.32 3.97
CA TYR A 164 -0.20 9.74 4.53
C TYR A 164 -0.80 8.66 5.45
N ALA A 165 -0.81 7.40 5.02
CA ALA A 165 -1.29 6.29 5.85
C ALA A 165 -0.41 6.05 7.08
N LEU A 166 0.91 6.16 6.94
CA LEU A 166 1.85 6.11 8.07
C LEU A 166 1.54 7.19 9.10
N THR A 167 1.30 8.41 8.64
CA THR A 167 0.98 9.55 9.52
C THR A 167 -0.37 9.33 10.22
N ASN A 168 -1.38 8.82 9.51
CA ASN A 168 -2.69 8.53 10.12
C ASN A 168 -2.63 7.43 11.19
N LEU A 169 -1.74 6.45 11.02
CA LEU A 169 -1.61 5.33 11.95
C LEU A 169 -0.66 5.61 13.12
N TYR A 170 0.42 6.35 12.87
CA TYR A 170 1.54 6.48 13.81
C TYR A 170 1.97 7.92 14.09
N GLY A 171 1.34 8.93 13.47
CA GLY A 171 1.68 10.35 13.62
C GLY A 171 1.61 10.87 15.06
N ASP A 172 0.73 10.30 15.88
CA ASP A 172 0.61 10.64 17.31
C ASP A 172 1.67 10.00 18.21
N VAL A 173 2.41 8.98 17.72
CA VAL A 173 3.40 8.26 18.52
C VAL A 173 4.70 9.08 18.68
N HIS A 174 4.97 10.03 17.78
CA HIS A 174 6.11 10.94 17.88
C HIS A 174 5.83 12.23 18.66
N GLN A 175 4.59 12.49 19.11
CA GLN A 175 4.23 13.71 19.86
C GLN A 175 3.81 13.47 21.31
N ARG A 176 3.69 12.24 21.79
CA ARG A 176 3.45 12.00 23.22
C ARG A 176 4.76 12.11 24.00
N PRO A 177 4.95 13.14 24.85
CA PRO A 177 5.98 13.04 25.89
C PRO A 177 5.68 11.79 26.74
N PRO A 178 6.70 11.11 27.27
CA PRO A 178 6.49 10.01 28.19
C PRO A 178 5.60 10.52 29.32
N ARG A 179 4.46 9.85 29.56
CA ARG A 179 3.62 10.18 30.72
C ARG A 179 4.55 10.10 31.94
N PRO A 180 4.66 11.15 32.76
CA PRO A 180 5.42 11.04 34.00
C PRO A 180 4.82 9.89 34.79
N ALA A 181 5.67 8.98 35.26
CA ALA A 181 5.28 7.88 36.12
C ALA A 181 4.42 8.47 37.24
N MET A 182 3.17 8.01 37.32
CA MET A 182 2.24 8.38 38.38
C MET A 182 2.93 7.99 39.69
N ARG A 183 3.45 8.96 40.44
CA ARG A 183 3.88 8.74 41.81
C ARG A 183 2.63 8.32 42.57
N GLU A 184 2.63 7.10 43.08
CA GLU A 184 1.62 6.65 44.03
C GLU A 184 1.68 7.57 45.26
N THR A 185 0.80 8.57 45.33
CA THR A 185 0.49 9.24 46.58
C THR A 185 -0.43 8.32 47.37
N LYS A 186 0.18 7.61 48.33
CA LYS A 186 -0.49 6.96 49.45
C LYS A 186 -1.11 8.05 50.34
N GLU A 187 -2.31 8.51 50.04
CA GLU A 187 -3.14 9.24 51.00
C GLU A 187 -4.57 9.38 50.49
N ALA A 188 -5.43 8.42 50.87
CA ALA A 188 -6.87 8.62 51.14
C ALA A 188 -7.51 7.26 51.51
N GLN A 189 -6.99 6.61 52.54
CA GLN A 189 -7.69 5.51 53.20
C GLN A 189 -8.48 6.10 54.37
N LYS A 190 -9.65 6.69 54.08
CA LYS A 190 -10.71 6.96 55.05
C LYS A 190 -11.98 7.40 54.30
N HIS A 191 -12.83 6.42 54.02
CA HIS A 191 -14.26 6.41 54.37
C HIS A 191 -14.94 5.27 53.59
N LEU A 192 -15.20 4.16 54.29
CA LEU A 192 -16.13 3.13 53.83
C LEU A 192 -17.57 3.66 53.92
N THR A 193 -18.43 3.26 52.98
CA THR A 193 -19.65 2.48 53.26
C THR A 193 -20.14 1.76 51.99
N PRO A 194 -20.82 0.60 52.12
CA PRO A 194 -21.05 -0.32 51.00
C PRO A 194 -22.46 -0.18 50.40
N ALA A 195 -22.60 -0.33 49.08
CA ALA A 195 -23.91 -0.50 48.45
C ALA A 195 -23.86 -1.40 47.19
N THR A 196 -24.34 -2.62 47.41
CA THR A 196 -25.27 -3.41 46.56
C THR A 196 -24.74 -4.14 45.31
N ALA A 197 -25.12 -5.42 45.23
CA ALA A 197 -24.68 -6.50 44.34
C ALA A 197 -25.08 -6.36 42.85
N PRO A 198 -24.38 -7.08 41.92
CA PRO A 198 -24.63 -6.99 40.48
C PRO A 198 -25.85 -7.82 40.01
N GLN A 199 -26.70 -7.21 39.17
CA GLN A 199 -27.77 -7.92 38.46
C GLN A 199 -27.22 -8.67 37.22
N LYS A 200 -27.73 -9.89 36.99
CA LYS A 200 -27.37 -10.83 35.92
C LYS A 200 -27.80 -10.36 34.52
N PRO A 201 -27.14 -10.83 33.44
CA PRO A 201 -27.42 -10.41 32.07
C PRO A 201 -28.72 -11.00 31.52
N ARG A 202 -29.47 -10.20 30.75
CA ARG A 202 -30.64 -10.65 29.97
C ARG A 202 -30.18 -11.36 28.70
N GLN A 203 -30.58 -12.62 28.56
CA GLN A 203 -30.60 -13.34 27.29
C GLN A 203 -31.73 -12.77 26.41
N TYR A 204 -31.43 -12.50 25.14
CA TYR A 204 -32.44 -12.26 24.11
C TYR A 204 -32.70 -13.58 23.37
N VAL A 205 -33.98 -13.89 23.16
CA VAL A 205 -34.47 -14.96 22.27
C VAL A 205 -34.55 -14.40 20.85
#